data_AF-G8RPY2-F1
#
_entry.id   AF-G8RPY2-F1
#
_cell.length_a   1.000
_cell.length_b   1.000
_cell.length_c   1.000
_cell.angle_alpha   90.00
_cell.angle_beta   90.00
_cell.angle_gamma   90.00
#
_symmetry.space_group_name_H-M   'P 1'
#
loop_
_entity.id
_entity.type
_entity.pdbx_description
1 polymer ?
#
loop_
_entity_poly.entity_id
_entity_poly.type
_entity_poly.pdbx_seq_one_letter_code
_entity_poly.pdbx_strand_id
1 'polypeptide(L)' 'MRDRRNSSRDAVNEIFGEALPSEAPDDRESSSSDSSEHDRWLRENTPPHHQ' A
#
# COMPACT_ATOMS: atom_id res chain seq x y z
N MET A 1 19.20 -1.89 20.18
CA MET A 1 18.70 -1.12 19.02
C MET A 1 17.21 -1.36 18.81
N ARG A 2 16.32 -0.84 19.67
CA ARG A 2 14.86 -0.86 19.41
C ARG A 2 14.17 0.48 19.72
N ASP A 3 14.88 1.42 20.32
CA ASP A 3 14.31 2.61 20.94
C ASP A 3 14.06 3.76 19.96
N ARG A 4 14.87 3.89 18.91
CA ARG A 4 14.75 4.99 17.93
C ARG A 4 13.46 4.97 17.11
N ARG A 5 12.89 3.77 16.88
CA ARG A 5 11.65 3.60 16.12
C ARG A 5 10.42 4.00 16.92
N ASN A 6 10.45 3.85 18.24
CA ASN A 6 9.34 4.22 19.11
C ASN A 6 9.21 5.74 19.18
N SER A 7 10.31 6.44 19.46
CA SER A 7 10.33 7.91 19.51
C SER A 7 9.90 8.58 18.20
N SER A 8 10.21 7.96 17.05
CA SER A 8 9.80 8.51 15.75
C SER A 8 8.29 8.38 15.51
N ARG A 9 7.65 7.34 16.04
CA ARG A 9 6.23 7.08 15.84
C ARG A 9 5.37 7.96 16.76
N ASP A 10 5.83 8.16 17.99
CA ASP A 10 5.23 9.14 18.91
C ASP A 10 5.25 10.56 18.34
N ALA A 11 6.38 10.99 17.76
CA ALA A 11 6.50 12.30 17.11
C ALA A 11 5.57 12.46 15.89
N VAL A 12 5.40 11.41 15.08
CA VAL A 12 4.47 11.42 13.95
C VAL A 12 3.02 11.54 14.43
N ASN A 13 2.63 10.79 15.45
CA ASN A 13 1.29 10.86 16.03
C ASN A 13 1.00 12.25 16.64
N GLU A 14 2.01 12.92 17.23
CA GLU A 14 1.89 14.28 17.73
C GLU A 14 1.67 15.31 16.60
N ILE A 15 2.36 15.16 15.47
CA ILE A 15 2.23 16.06 14.30
C ILE A 15 0.86 15.93 13.62
N PHE A 16 0.38 14.69 13.43
CA PHE A 16 -0.84 14.43 12.68
C PHE A 16 -2.09 14.29 13.57
N GLY A 17 -1.94 14.25 14.90
CA GLY A 17 -3.04 14.23 15.87
C GLY A 17 -3.81 12.90 15.95
N GLU A 18 -3.48 11.93 15.09
CA GLU A 18 -4.05 10.59 15.06
C GLU A 18 -2.95 9.54 15.16
N ALA A 19 -3.18 8.51 15.96
CA ALA A 19 -2.25 7.41 16.09
C ALA A 19 -2.30 6.54 14.82
N LEU A 20 -1.20 6.50 14.07
CA LEU A 20 -1.09 5.60 12.91
C LEU A 20 -1.28 4.14 13.37
N PRO A 21 -1.94 3.28 12.57
CA PRO A 21 -2.12 1.88 12.93
C PRO A 21 -0.79 1.19 13.22
N SER A 22 -0.76 0.30 14.23
CA SER A 22 0.48 -0.36 14.69
C SER A 22 1.05 -1.33 13.66
N GLU A 23 0.18 -1.88 12.83
CA GLU A 23 0.52 -2.74 11.73
C GLU A 23 0.10 -1.99 10.46
N ALA A 24 1.03 -1.88 9.50
CA ALA A 24 0.63 -1.42 8.18
C ALA A 24 -0.40 -2.42 7.66
N PRO A 25 -1.49 -1.96 7.02
CA PRO A 25 -2.36 -2.88 6.30
C PRO A 25 -1.48 -3.72 5.37
N ASP A 26 -1.65 -5.04 5.41
CA ASP A 26 -0.92 -5.89 4.48
C ASP A 26 -1.45 -5.55 3.09
N ASP A 27 -0.64 -4.83 2.29
CA ASP A 27 -0.97 -4.40 0.93
C ASP A 27 -1.29 -5.59 0.00
N ARG A 28 -1.08 -6.83 0.46
CA ARG A 28 -1.43 -8.05 -0.27
C ARG A 28 -2.80 -8.62 0.13
N GLU A 29 -3.42 -8.18 1.23
CA GLU A 29 -4.74 -8.67 1.68
C GLU A 29 -5.89 -7.88 1.04
N SER A 30 -5.92 -7.78 -0.29
CA SER A 30 -7.10 -7.28 -1.02
C SER A 30 -7.19 -7.75 -2.47
N SER A 31 -6.45 -8.76 -2.89
CA SER A 31 -6.49 -9.23 -4.28
C SER A 31 -7.32 -10.51 -4.45
N SER A 32 -8.58 -10.47 -4.01
CA SER A 32 -9.67 -11.10 -4.78
C SER A 32 -10.26 -10.09 -5.77
N SER A 33 -9.48 -9.08 -6.18
CA SER A 33 -9.80 -8.21 -7.29
C SER A 33 -10.08 -9.10 -8.50
N ASP A 34 -11.26 -8.94 -9.06
CA ASP A 34 -11.79 -9.72 -10.16
C ASP A 34 -10.72 -9.86 -11.26
N SER A 35 -10.15 -11.06 -11.41
CA SER A 35 -9.05 -11.30 -12.37
C SER A 35 -9.42 -10.86 -13.79
N SER A 36 -10.72 -10.89 -14.10
CA SER A 36 -11.29 -10.40 -15.35
C SER A 36 -11.16 -8.88 -15.53
N GLU A 37 -11.29 -8.07 -14.49
CA GLU A 37 -11.06 -6.62 -14.55
C GLU A 37 -9.58 -6.29 -14.76
N HIS A 38 -8.68 -7.02 -14.11
CA HIS A 38 -7.24 -6.88 -14.29
C HIS A 38 -6.81 -7.23 -15.73
N ASP A 39 -7.29 -8.35 -16.26
CA ASP A 39 -7.00 -8.78 -17.63
C ASP A 39 -7.56 -7.80 -18.68
N ARG A 40 -8.75 -7.25 -18.43
CA ARG A 40 -9.33 -6.19 -19.27
C ARG A 40 -8.43 -4.96 -19.30
N TRP A 41 -7.98 -4.48 -18.14
CA TRP A 41 -7.12 -3.31 -18.05
C TRP A 41 -5.80 -3.49 -18.80
N LEU A 42 -5.15 -4.65 -18.62
CA LEU A 42 -3.89 -4.98 -19.32
C LEU A 42 -4.05 -4.92 -20.84
N ARG A 43 -5.13 -5.50 -21.38
CA ARG A 43 -5.40 -5.50 -22.83
C ARG A 43 -5.62 -4.10 -23.38
N GLU A 44 -6.30 -3.23 -22.63
CA GLU A 44 -6.59 -1.86 -23.05
C GLU A 44 -5.36 -0.93 -22.97
N ASN A 45 -4.38 -1.29 -22.14
CA ASN A 45 -3.20 -0.45 -21.88
C ASN A 45 -1.90 -1.05 -22.44
N THR A 46 -1.97 -2.17 -23.17
CA THR A 46 -0.79 -2.76 -23.81
C THR A 46 -0.24 -1.82 -24.90
N PRO A 47 1.03 -1.38 -24.82
CA PRO A 47 1.60 -0.49 -25.82
C PRO A 47 1.68 -1.14 -27.21
N PRO A 48 1.53 -0.37 -28.30
CA PRO A 48 1.43 -0.90 -29.68
C PRO A 48 2.71 -1.56 -30.20
N HIS A 49 3.83 -1.45 -29.48
CA HIS A 49 5.14 -1.93 -29.90
C HIS A 49 5.48 -3.35 -29.41
N HIS A 50 4.55 -4.03 -28.74
CA HIS A 50 4.71 -5.38 -28.18
C HIS A 50 4.30 -6.51 -29.16
N GLN A 51 4.62 -6.35 -30.45
CA GLN A 51 4.55 -7.46 -31.42
C GLN A 51 5.79 -8.34 -31.32
#